data_AF-A0A7V9GEE2-F1
#
_entry.id   AF-A0A7V9GEE2-F1
#
_cell.length_a   1.000
_cell.length_b   1.000
_cell.length_c   1.000
_cell.angle_alpha   90.00
_cell.angle_beta   90.00
_cell.angle_gamma   90.00
#
_symmetry.space_group_name_H-M   'P 1'
#
loop_
_entity.id
_entity.type
_entity.pdbx_description
1 polymer ?
#
loop_
_entity_poly.entity_id
_entity_poly.type
_entity_poly.pdbx_seq_one_letter_code
_entity_poly.pdbx_strand_id
1 'polypeptide(L)'
;MTGYLRTVPGTVSADQLAATADGIAEWQLASGMVPWVPGGHADPWNHVEAAMALAVAGRRFEAERAYAWLAGVQRPDGAWHQYYVAGRDSTTEVEQDKLDANVCAYVAAGVWHHVLLHGDRGFAET
;
A
#
# COMPACT_ATOMS: atom_id res chain seq x y z
N MET A 1 8.84 -1.37 -18.54
CA MET A 1 10.05 -0.77 -17.96
C MET A 1 10.05 -1.09 -16.48
N THR A 2 11.03 -1.86 -16.00
CA THR A 2 11.28 -2.14 -14.59
C THR A 2 11.80 -0.86 -13.94
N GLY A 3 10.89 0.00 -13.48
CA GLY A 3 11.27 1.15 -12.66
C GLY A 3 12.09 0.64 -11.49
N TYR A 4 13.27 1.21 -11.26
CA TYR A 4 14.12 1.08 -10.06
C TYR A 4 14.57 -0.32 -9.57
N LEU A 5 14.04 -1.44 -10.08
CA LEU A 5 14.41 -2.79 -9.62
C LEU A 5 15.83 -3.16 -10.05
N ARG A 6 16.59 -3.72 -9.11
CA ARG A 6 17.98 -4.16 -9.31
C ARG A 6 18.14 -5.60 -8.87
N THR A 7 18.88 -6.39 -9.66
CA THR A 7 19.31 -7.74 -9.27
C THR A 7 20.31 -7.64 -8.11
N VAL A 8 20.10 -8.48 -7.09
CA VAL A 8 21.07 -8.75 -6.02
C VAL A 8 21.73 -10.10 -6.34
N PRO A 9 23.01 -10.11 -6.81
CA PRO A 9 23.67 -11.34 -7.27
C PRO A 9 23.68 -12.44 -6.20
N GLY A 10 23.31 -13.65 -6.60
CA GLY A 10 23.25 -14.80 -5.68
C GLY A 10 22.06 -14.82 -4.72
N THR A 11 21.13 -13.85 -4.83
CA THR A 11 19.96 -13.76 -3.94
C THR A 11 18.65 -13.62 -4.72
N VAL A 12 18.46 -12.55 -5.49
CA VAL A 12 17.20 -12.28 -6.20
C VAL A 12 17.43 -11.47 -7.47
N SER A 13 16.78 -11.84 -8.58
CA SER A 13 16.83 -11.10 -9.84
C SER A 13 15.80 -9.96 -9.88
N ALA A 14 16.05 -8.96 -10.73
CA ALA A 14 15.07 -7.90 -11.00
C ALA A 14 13.73 -8.46 -11.51
N ASP A 15 13.75 -9.55 -12.29
CA ASP A 15 12.53 -10.21 -12.79
C ASP A 15 11.76 -10.91 -11.65
N GLN A 16 12.47 -11.52 -10.69
CA GLN A 16 11.84 -12.09 -9.50
C GLN A 16 11.20 -11.00 -8.63
N LEU A 17 11.86 -9.85 -8.45
CA LEU A 17 11.27 -8.69 -7.77
C LEU A 17 10.03 -8.17 -8.51
N ALA A 18 10.11 -8.09 -9.85
CA ALA A 18 9.00 -7.66 -10.68
C ALA A 18 7.78 -8.58 -10.52
N ALA A 19 8.02 -9.90 -10.51
CA ALA A 19 7.00 -10.92 -10.31
C ALA A 19 6.39 -10.88 -8.90
N THR A 20 7.17 -10.59 -7.86
CA THR A 20 6.63 -10.36 -6.51
C THR A 20 5.65 -9.20 -6.49
N ALA A 21 5.99 -8.08 -7.14
CA ALA A 21 5.09 -6.94 -7.21
C ALA A 21 3.86 -7.19 -8.12
N ASP A 22 3.96 -8.05 -9.13
CA ASP A 22 2.79 -8.52 -9.88
C ASP A 22 1.85 -9.34 -8.98
N GLY A 23 2.39 -10.18 -8.09
CA GLY A 23 1.59 -10.91 -7.10
C GLY A 23 0.89 -9.99 -6.08
N ILE A 24 1.56 -8.91 -5.65
CA ILE A 24 0.92 -7.88 -4.81
C ILE A 24 -0.25 -7.22 -5.56
N ALA A 25 -0.04 -6.86 -6.83
CA ALA A 25 -1.08 -6.26 -7.67
C ALA A 25 -2.28 -7.21 -7.88
N GLU A 26 -2.02 -8.51 -8.04
CA GLU A 26 -3.05 -9.55 -8.15
C GLU A 26 -3.93 -9.63 -6.90
N TRP A 27 -3.35 -9.43 -5.71
CA TRP A 27 -4.09 -9.49 -4.43
C TRP A 27 -4.82 -8.19 -4.09
N GLN A 28 -4.51 -7.08 -4.77
CA GLN A 28 -5.17 -5.80 -4.53
C GLN A 28 -6.66 -5.88 -4.91
N LEU A 29 -7.52 -5.55 -3.95
CA LEU A 29 -8.97 -5.53 -4.14
C LEU A 29 -9.40 -4.30 -4.94
N ALA A 30 -10.60 -4.36 -5.52
CA ALA A 30 -11.19 -3.25 -6.27
C ALA A 30 -11.28 -1.94 -5.45
N SER A 31 -11.44 -2.04 -4.12
CA SER A 31 -11.41 -0.88 -3.21
C SER A 31 -10.06 -0.18 -3.09
N GLY A 32 -8.97 -0.82 -3.55
CA GLY A 32 -7.59 -0.39 -3.34
C GLY A 32 -6.90 -1.05 -2.13
N MET A 33 -7.66 -1.74 -1.28
CA MET A 33 -7.10 -2.50 -0.17
C MET A 33 -6.17 -3.61 -0.67
N VAL A 34 -5.00 -3.75 -0.05
CA VAL A 34 -4.05 -4.84 -0.26
C VAL A 34 -4.01 -5.65 1.03
N PRO A 35 -4.64 -6.83 1.08
CA PRO A 35 -4.64 -7.67 2.28
C PRO A 35 -3.29 -8.40 2.43
N TRP A 36 -3.01 -8.89 3.63
CA TRP A 36 -1.80 -9.69 3.91
C TRP A 36 -1.73 -10.94 3.04
N VAL A 37 -2.89 -11.54 2.81
CA VAL A 37 -3.14 -12.72 1.98
C VAL A 37 -4.53 -12.60 1.36
N PRO A 38 -4.83 -13.30 0.26
CA PRO A 38 -6.18 -13.30 -0.31
C PRO A 38 -7.24 -13.69 0.73
N GLY A 39 -8.24 -12.82 0.93
CA GLY A 39 -9.31 -13.01 1.92
C GLY A 39 -8.95 -12.69 3.38
N GLY A 40 -7.71 -12.25 3.66
CA GLY A 40 -7.27 -11.80 4.98
C GLY A 40 -7.53 -10.31 5.24
N HIS A 41 -7.07 -9.84 6.40
CA HIS A 41 -7.10 -8.41 6.74
C HIS A 41 -5.97 -7.62 6.08
N ALA A 42 -6.06 -6.29 6.20
CA ALA A 42 -5.00 -5.34 5.95
C ALA A 42 -4.80 -4.46 7.20
N ASP A 43 -3.56 -4.06 7.46
CA ASP A 43 -3.25 -2.92 8.32
C ASP A 43 -2.54 -1.83 7.50
N PRO A 44 -2.70 -0.55 7.88
CA PRO A 44 -2.04 0.55 7.19
C PRO A 44 -0.52 0.46 7.05
N TRP A 45 0.20 -0.19 7.98
CA TRP A 45 1.66 -0.28 7.90
C TRP A 45 2.10 -1.26 6.80
N ASN A 46 1.60 -2.50 6.80
CA ASN A 46 1.88 -3.46 5.73
C ASN A 46 1.32 -2.99 4.38
N HIS A 47 0.17 -2.31 4.40
CA HIS A 47 -0.46 -1.77 3.20
C HIS A 47 0.41 -0.71 2.51
N VAL A 48 1.06 0.16 3.28
CA VAL A 48 2.02 1.15 2.77
C VAL A 48 3.27 0.49 2.20
N GLU A 49 3.83 -0.54 2.85
CA GLU A 49 4.95 -1.32 2.30
C GLU A 49 4.60 -1.91 0.92
N ALA A 50 3.39 -2.47 0.80
CA ALA A 50 2.90 -2.99 -0.47
C ALA A 50 2.75 -1.88 -1.53
N ALA A 51 2.22 -0.70 -1.16
CA ALA A 51 2.12 0.45 -2.05
C ALA A 51 3.50 0.95 -2.52
N MET A 52 4.49 1.01 -1.61
CA MET A 52 5.87 1.36 -1.97
C MET A 52 6.49 0.34 -2.93
N ALA A 53 6.27 -0.97 -2.70
CA ALA A 53 6.77 -2.02 -3.58
C ALA A 53 6.17 -1.92 -4.99
N LEU A 54 4.86 -1.68 -5.09
CA LEU A 54 4.17 -1.43 -6.36
C LEU A 54 4.78 -0.21 -7.08
N ALA A 55 4.94 0.90 -6.37
CA ALA A 55 5.47 2.15 -6.92
C ALA A 55 6.90 1.97 -7.46
N VAL A 56 7.80 1.40 -6.66
CA VAL A 56 9.19 1.12 -7.06
C VAL A 56 9.20 0.23 -8.30
N ALA A 57 8.36 -0.80 -8.36
CA ALA A 57 8.31 -1.71 -9.50
C ALA A 57 7.59 -1.15 -10.74
N GLY A 58 7.14 0.12 -10.72
CA GLY A 58 6.51 0.80 -11.85
C GLY A 58 5.00 0.62 -11.95
N ARG A 59 4.34 0.08 -10.92
CA ARG A 59 2.89 -0.17 -10.84
C ARG A 59 2.23 1.01 -10.14
N ARG A 60 2.41 2.20 -10.74
CA ARG A 60 2.02 3.49 -10.12
C ARG A 60 0.52 3.57 -9.88
N PHE A 61 -0.30 3.08 -10.81
CA PHE A 61 -1.75 3.12 -10.68
C PHE A 61 -2.25 2.30 -9.48
N GLU A 62 -1.70 1.10 -9.32
CA GLU A 62 -1.99 0.21 -8.20
C GLU A 62 -1.51 0.82 -6.88
N ALA A 63 -0.32 1.42 -6.86
CA ALA A 63 0.19 2.13 -5.68
C ALA A 63 -0.70 3.31 -5.28
N GLU A 64 -1.14 4.15 -6.22
CA GLU A 64 -2.01 5.29 -5.94
C GLU A 64 -3.41 4.86 -5.49
N ARG A 65 -3.94 3.76 -6.03
CA ARG A 65 -5.18 3.13 -5.51
C ARG A 65 -5.03 2.67 -4.06
N ALA A 66 -3.87 2.15 -3.68
CA ALA A 66 -3.61 1.79 -2.30
C ALA A 66 -3.67 3.04 -1.39
N TYR A 67 -2.98 4.12 -1.74
CA TYR A 67 -3.08 5.37 -0.97
C TYR A 67 -4.49 5.96 -0.94
N ALA A 68 -5.24 5.87 -2.04
CA ALA A 68 -6.63 6.31 -2.08
C ALA A 68 -7.52 5.53 -1.10
N TRP A 69 -7.28 4.21 -0.94
CA TRP A 69 -7.96 3.41 0.09
C TRP A 69 -7.63 3.93 1.49
N LEU A 70 -6.35 4.17 1.81
CA LEU A 70 -5.93 4.72 3.11
C LEU A 70 -6.60 6.05 3.41
N ALA A 71 -6.62 6.97 2.44
CA ALA A 71 -7.31 8.25 2.59
C ALA A 71 -8.82 8.07 2.83
N GLY A 72 -9.45 7.13 2.12
CA GLY A 72 -10.89 6.83 2.25
C GLY A 72 -11.30 6.22 3.58
N VAL A 73 -10.38 5.55 4.30
CA VAL A 73 -10.63 4.93 5.60
C VAL A 73 -9.99 5.67 6.78
N GLN A 74 -9.39 6.83 6.52
CA GLN A 74 -8.82 7.69 7.55
C GLN A 74 -9.93 8.24 8.45
N ARG A 75 -9.71 8.20 9.76
CA ARG A 75 -10.62 8.75 10.76
C ARG A 75 -10.59 10.29 10.76
N PRO A 76 -11.63 10.96 11.29
CA PRO A 76 -11.63 12.42 11.42
C PRO A 76 -10.50 12.99 12.28
N ASP A 77 -9.93 12.19 13.19
CA ASP A 77 -8.77 12.57 14.03
C ASP A 77 -7.42 12.28 13.35
N GLY A 78 -7.44 11.83 12.09
CA GLY A 78 -6.25 11.53 11.30
C GLY A 78 -5.67 10.14 11.52
N ALA A 79 -6.22 9.34 12.45
CA ALA A 79 -5.74 8.00 12.75
C ALA A 79 -6.34 6.92 11.83
N TRP A 80 -5.77 5.73 11.92
CA TRP A 80 -6.31 4.50 11.33
C TRP A 80 -6.43 3.41 12.38
N HIS A 81 -7.39 2.52 12.20
CA HIS A 81 -7.54 1.32 13.01
C HIS A 81 -6.44 0.29 12.68
N GLN A 82 -6.16 -0.60 13.63
CA GLN A 82 -5.09 -1.58 13.48
C GLN A 82 -5.38 -2.57 12.34
N TYR A 83 -6.59 -3.11 12.24
CA TYR A 83 -6.94 -4.06 11.17
C TYR A 83 -8.28 -3.76 10.51
N TYR A 84 -8.31 -3.94 9.21
CA TYR A 84 -9.48 -3.84 8.35
C TYR A 84 -9.66 -5.11 7.53
N VAL A 85 -10.91 -5.50 7.26
CA VAL A 85 -11.25 -6.61 6.38
C VAL A 85 -12.15 -6.13 5.25
N ALA A 86 -12.17 -6.88 4.15
CA ALA A 86 -13.12 -6.64 3.07
C ALA A 86 -14.54 -6.96 3.55
N GLY A 87 -15.40 -5.95 3.52
CA GLY A 87 -16.83 -6.11 3.74
C GLY A 87 -17.55 -6.58 2.48
N ARG A 88 -18.88 -6.67 2.56
CA ARG A 88 -19.72 -6.96 1.38
C ARG A 88 -19.64 -5.83 0.36
N ASP A 89 -19.86 -6.13 -0.92
CA ASP A 89 -19.94 -5.13 -1.99
C ASP A 89 -18.74 -4.17 -2.06
N SER A 90 -17.53 -4.67 -1.82
CA SER A 90 -16.26 -3.91 -1.81
C SER A 90 -16.16 -2.83 -0.72
N THR A 91 -17.01 -2.89 0.30
CA THR A 91 -16.87 -2.05 1.51
C THR A 91 -15.66 -2.47 2.34
N THR A 92 -15.24 -1.61 3.27
CA THR A 92 -14.19 -1.91 4.25
C THR A 92 -14.81 -1.92 5.64
N GLU A 93 -14.55 -2.98 6.41
CA GLU A 93 -15.02 -3.14 7.79
C GLU A 93 -13.83 -3.12 8.76
N VAL A 94 -14.03 -2.60 9.97
CA VAL A 94 -13.01 -2.61 11.02
C VAL A 94 -13.04 -3.97 11.72
N GLU A 95 -11.91 -4.69 11.68
CA GLU A 95 -11.74 -5.95 12.41
C GLU A 95 -11.20 -5.70 13.84
N GLN A 96 -10.24 -4.78 13.96
CA GLN A 96 -9.62 -4.43 15.24
C GLN A 96 -9.46 -2.92 15.35
N ASP A 97 -10.16 -2.32 16.32
CA ASP A 97 -10.25 -0.88 16.45
C ASP A 97 -9.10 -0.23 17.23
N LYS A 98 -8.23 -1.03 17.85
CA LYS A 98 -6.99 -0.58 18.51
C LYS A 98 -6.23 0.40 17.61
N LEU A 99 -5.70 1.45 18.23
CA LEU A 99 -4.78 2.37 17.59
C LEU A 99 -3.34 1.99 17.94
N ASP A 100 -2.49 1.97 16.93
CA ASP A 100 -1.05 1.77 17.10
C ASP A 100 -0.29 2.91 16.43
N ALA A 101 0.75 3.40 17.10
CA ALA A 101 1.51 4.54 16.62
C ALA A 101 2.27 4.20 15.33
N ASN A 102 2.75 2.96 15.18
CA ASN A 102 3.45 2.55 13.96
C ASN A 102 2.50 2.53 12.74
N VAL A 103 1.28 2.01 12.93
CA VAL A 103 0.22 1.96 11.92
C VAL A 103 -0.15 3.35 11.45
N CYS A 104 -0.34 4.30 12.37
CA CYS A 104 -0.77 5.65 12.01
C CYS A 104 0.36 6.49 11.39
N ALA A 105 1.58 6.42 11.95
CA ALA A 105 2.66 7.30 11.54
C ALA A 105 3.28 6.91 10.18
N TYR A 106 3.29 5.61 9.85
CA TYR A 106 4.01 5.13 8.66
C TYR A 106 3.38 5.54 7.33
N VAL A 107 2.09 5.87 7.33
CA VAL A 107 1.41 6.41 6.15
C VAL A 107 2.10 7.68 5.62
N ALA A 108 2.58 8.55 6.51
CA ALA A 108 3.32 9.74 6.10
C ALA A 108 4.64 9.41 5.39
N ALA A 109 5.32 8.33 5.82
CA ALA A 109 6.53 7.85 5.15
C ALA A 109 6.23 7.32 3.75
N GLY A 110 5.11 6.59 3.58
CA GLY A 110 4.56 6.16 2.29
C GLY A 110 4.32 7.31 1.32
N VAL A 111 3.53 8.29 1.76
CA VAL A 111 3.21 9.48 0.95
C VAL A 111 4.50 10.21 0.55
N TRP A 112 5.42 10.43 1.50
CA TRP A 112 6.68 11.10 1.20
C TRP A 112 7.56 10.30 0.24
N HIS A 113 7.62 8.98 0.38
CA HIS A 113 8.31 8.11 -0.57
C HIS A 113 7.73 8.26 -1.99
N HIS A 114 6.40 8.28 -2.15
CA HIS A 114 5.75 8.47 -3.45
C HIS A 114 6.10 9.82 -4.08
N VAL A 115 6.03 10.90 -3.29
CA VAL A 115 6.41 12.27 -3.73
C VAL A 115 7.85 12.28 -4.23
N LEU A 116 8.79 11.69 -3.49
CA LEU A 116 10.20 11.65 -3.88
C LEU A 116 10.44 10.79 -5.12
N LEU A 117 9.76 9.65 -5.24
CA LEU A 117 9.94 8.71 -6.35
C LEU A 117 9.45 9.29 -7.69
N HIS A 118 8.37 10.09 -7.64
CA HIS A 118 7.71 10.63 -8.84
C HIS A 118 7.92 12.14 -9.04
N GLY A 119 8.51 12.85 -8.07
CA GLY A 119 8.64 14.31 -8.10
C GLY A 119 7.29 15.04 -8.02
N ASP A 120 6.24 14.36 -7.56
CA ASP A 120 4.86 14.82 -7.59
C ASP A 120 4.45 15.34 -6.21
N ARG A 121 4.68 16.62 -5.96
CA ARG A 121 4.35 17.25 -4.67
C ARG A 121 2.85 17.34 -4.42
N GLY A 122 2.04 17.44 -5.48
CA GLY A 122 0.59 17.52 -5.40
C GLY A 122 -0.01 16.27 -4.75
N PHE A 123 0.70 15.14 -4.79
CA PHE A 123 0.28 13.91 -4.13
C PHE A 123 0.16 14.01 -2.60
N ALA A 124 0.92 14.92 -1.97
CA ALA A 124 0.84 15.17 -0.52
C ALA A 124 -0.09 16.34 -0.17
N GLU A 125 -0.72 16.96 -1.17
CA GLU A 125 -1.60 18.10 -1.02
C GLU A 125 -3.06 17.62 -1.08
N THR A 126 -3.95 18.35 -0.39
CA THR A 126 -5.40 18.10 -0.36
C THR A 126 -6.15 19.19 -1.07
#